data_AF-A0A920B387-F1
#
_entry.id   AF-A0A920B387-F1
#
_cell.length_a   1.000
_cell.length_b   1.000
_cell.length_c   1.000
_cell.angle_alpha   90.00
_cell.angle_beta   90.00
_cell.angle_gamma   90.00
#
_symmetry.space_group_name_H-M   'P 1'
#
loop_
_entity.id
_entity.type
_entity.pdbx_description
1 polymer ?
#
loop_
_entity_poly.entity_id
_entity_poly.type
_entity_poly.pdbx_seq_one_letter_code
_entity_poly.pdbx_strand_id
1 'polypeptide(L)'
;MILESSKFFLSLEDDLMRIFGSEKLDSVLKTLGLADGESIQHPWITKALERAQKKVEARNFEIRKSLLRFDDVMNEQRKIIYDQRKEIINDKEIDNLVFDMRDAYVDDLVDKEISDLNELNPEKKKKIIDYCKQNLNIDLNFEKILSANPQIEDIKNEIIKMSDKNINLKKTQYSDELFAYAQKSILLQMIDKSWKEHLLSLDHLRQGISLRAYGQKDPLNEYKQEAFMMFEDMMEQIRFNITKIISFVEIKTEMNNLESRTTRGNQRKKGSKEC
;
A
#
# COMPACT_ATOMS: atom_id res chain seq x y z
N MET A 1 19.76 -31.14 51.75
CA MET A 1 19.37 -30.03 50.87
C MET A 1 20.65 -29.51 50.26
N ILE A 2 21.03 -30.03 49.08
CA ILE A 2 22.23 -29.57 48.37
C ILE A 2 21.83 -28.25 47.74
N LEU A 3 22.36 -27.14 48.26
CA LEU A 3 22.23 -25.84 47.61
C LEU A 3 23.09 -25.89 46.36
N GLU A 4 22.47 -26.04 45.18
CA GLU A 4 23.17 -25.86 43.92
C GLU A 4 23.62 -24.40 43.83
N SER A 5 24.94 -24.19 43.87
CA SER A 5 25.55 -22.88 43.71
C SER A 5 26.00 -22.71 42.26
N SER A 6 25.44 -21.72 41.56
CA SER A 6 25.94 -21.31 40.24
C SER A 6 27.18 -20.43 40.40
N LYS A 7 28.23 -20.70 39.63
CA LYS A 7 29.45 -19.89 39.54
C LYS A 7 29.64 -19.45 38.10
N PHE A 8 29.85 -18.15 37.92
CA PHE A 8 30.10 -17.55 36.61
C PHE A 8 31.55 -17.07 36.54
N PHE A 9 32.22 -17.36 35.44
CA PHE A 9 33.58 -16.91 35.13
C PHE A 9 33.51 -15.97 33.93
N LEU A 10 34.30 -14.90 33.94
CA LEU A 10 34.34 -13.88 32.89
C LEU A 10 35.78 -13.41 32.72
N SER A 11 36.21 -13.25 31.47
CA SER A 11 37.50 -12.65 31.13
C SER A 11 37.36 -11.14 30.91
N LEU A 12 38.42 -10.39 31.18
CA LEU A 12 38.50 -8.95 30.86
C LEU A 12 38.49 -8.71 29.34
N GLU A 13 38.86 -9.71 28.55
CA GLU A 13 38.89 -9.66 27.09
C GLU A 13 37.51 -9.93 26.45
N ASP A 14 36.53 -10.40 27.24
CA ASP A 14 35.20 -10.74 26.74
C ASP A 14 34.47 -9.49 26.22
N ASP A 15 33.62 -9.65 25.21
CA ASP A 15 32.91 -8.53 24.55
C ASP A 15 32.15 -7.62 25.54
N LEU A 16 31.57 -8.18 26.59
CA LEU A 16 30.89 -7.42 27.65
C LEU A 16 31.88 -6.56 28.44
N MET A 17 33.03 -7.11 28.80
CA MET A 17 34.10 -6.35 29.45
C MET A 17 34.80 -5.43 28.46
N ARG A 18 34.83 -5.69 27.15
CA ARG A 18 35.36 -4.73 26.18
C ARG A 18 34.47 -3.49 26.02
N ILE A 19 33.15 -3.66 26.12
CA ILE A 19 32.18 -2.54 25.98
C ILE A 19 32.06 -1.73 27.28
N PHE A 20 32.23 -2.35 28.45
CA PHE A 20 32.00 -1.72 29.76
C PHE A 20 33.24 -1.64 30.67
N GLY A 21 34.28 -2.41 30.36
CA GLY A 21 35.64 -2.36 30.90
C GLY A 21 36.31 -1.09 30.44
N SER A 22 35.85 0.03 31.00
CA SER A 22 36.51 1.31 30.86
C SER A 22 37.99 1.22 31.24
N GLU A 23 38.80 2.16 30.76
CA GLU A 23 40.18 2.43 31.23
C GLU A 23 40.29 2.53 32.77
N LYS A 24 39.18 2.85 33.46
CA LYS A 24 39.08 2.91 34.92
C LYS A 24 39.16 1.53 35.60
N LEU A 25 38.66 0.47 34.95
CA LEU A 25 38.78 -0.90 35.47
C LEU A 25 40.22 -1.39 35.32
N ASP A 26 40.81 -1.20 34.14
CA ASP A 26 42.22 -1.52 33.86
C ASP A 26 43.20 -0.77 34.78
N SER A 27 42.98 0.51 35.04
CA SER A 27 43.86 1.31 35.92
C SER A 27 43.76 0.89 37.39
N VAL A 28 42.56 0.55 37.88
CA VAL A 28 42.39 0.01 39.24
C VAL A 28 43.07 -1.35 39.38
N LEU A 29 42.96 -2.21 38.37
CA LEU A 29 43.61 -3.54 38.35
C LEU A 29 45.14 -3.44 38.30
N LYS A 30 45.69 -2.53 37.49
CA LYS A 30 47.13 -2.24 37.45
C LYS A 30 47.66 -1.69 38.77
N THR A 31 46.84 -0.92 39.50
CA THR A 31 47.19 -0.36 40.82
C THR A 31 47.16 -1.43 41.93
N LEU A 32 46.33 -2.47 41.79
CA LEU A 32 46.27 -3.59 42.73
C LEU A 32 47.46 -4.56 42.61
N GLY A 33 48.24 -4.50 41.53
CA GLY A 33 49.49 -5.27 41.39
C GLY A 33 49.29 -6.79 41.28
N LEU A 34 48.23 -7.23 40.63
CA LEU A 34 47.89 -8.65 40.45
C LEU A 34 48.71 -9.28 39.31
N ALA A 35 49.09 -10.55 39.47
CA ALA A 35 49.81 -11.31 38.45
C ALA A 35 48.85 -11.88 37.39
N ASP A 36 49.34 -12.05 36.15
CA ASP A 36 48.56 -12.66 35.06
C ASP A 36 48.07 -14.06 35.47
N GLY A 37 46.74 -14.27 35.43
CA GLY A 37 46.09 -15.54 35.74
C GLY A 37 45.47 -15.67 37.14
N GLU A 38 45.55 -14.64 37.99
CA GLU A 38 44.88 -14.66 39.30
C GLU A 38 43.38 -14.35 39.21
N SER A 39 42.55 -15.15 39.90
CA SER A 39 41.11 -14.94 39.94
C SER A 39 40.75 -13.79 40.87
N ILE A 40 40.03 -12.79 40.35
CA ILE A 40 39.58 -11.63 41.13
C ILE A 40 38.13 -11.84 41.56
N GLN A 41 37.87 -11.84 42.86
CA GLN A 41 36.53 -11.92 43.42
C GLN A 41 36.26 -10.71 44.29
N HIS A 42 35.62 -9.70 43.72
CA HIS A 42 35.22 -8.51 44.47
C HIS A 42 33.75 -8.14 44.23
N PRO A 43 32.98 -7.84 45.30
CA PRO A 43 31.56 -7.47 45.18
C PRO A 43 31.29 -6.27 44.28
N TRP A 44 32.24 -5.35 44.16
CA TRP A 44 32.12 -4.17 43.30
C TRP A 44 32.21 -4.52 41.81
N ILE A 45 32.95 -5.57 41.43
CA ILE A 45 33.04 -6.09 40.06
C ILE A 45 31.71 -6.74 39.68
N THR A 46 31.13 -7.56 40.57
CA THR A 46 29.79 -8.15 40.35
C THR A 46 28.72 -7.07 40.16
N LYS A 47 28.73 -6.01 40.98
CA LYS A 47 27.81 -4.87 40.83
C LYS A 47 28.05 -4.06 39.54
N ALA A 48 29.31 -3.91 39.12
CA ALA A 48 29.65 -3.24 37.87
C ALA A 48 29.15 -4.04 36.66
N LEU A 49 29.34 -5.37 36.69
CA LEU A 49 28.83 -6.30 35.68
C LEU A 49 27.31 -6.27 35.59
N GLU A 50 26.60 -6.30 36.72
CA GLU A 50 25.14 -6.19 36.77
C GLU A 50 24.65 -4.87 36.14
N ARG A 51 25.33 -3.75 36.43
CA ARG A 51 25.01 -2.45 35.83
C ARG A 51 25.27 -2.41 34.33
N ALA A 52 26.37 -3.01 33.89
CA ALA A 52 26.70 -3.15 32.47
C ALA A 52 25.60 -3.96 31.73
N GLN A 53 25.23 -5.12 32.27
CA GLN A 53 24.14 -5.95 31.75
C GLN A 53 22.82 -5.19 31.68
N LYS A 54 22.40 -4.53 32.78
CA LYS A 54 21.20 -3.68 32.79
C LYS A 54 21.22 -2.60 31.71
N LYS A 55 22.39 -2.00 31.44
CA LYS A 55 22.55 -0.98 30.39
C LYS A 55 22.47 -1.59 28.98
N VAL A 56 23.02 -2.78 28.75
CA VAL A 56 22.85 -3.52 27.48
C VAL A 56 21.39 -3.87 27.26
N GLU A 57 20.73 -4.41 28.28
CA GLU A 57 19.31 -4.76 28.24
C GLU A 57 18.44 -3.54 27.95
N ALA A 58 18.68 -2.42 28.65
CA ALA A 58 17.99 -1.17 28.39
C ALA A 58 18.18 -0.67 26.95
N ARG A 59 19.42 -0.74 26.42
CA ARG A 59 19.71 -0.38 25.02
C ARG A 59 18.96 -1.28 24.04
N ASN A 60 19.02 -2.60 24.25
CA ASN A 60 18.32 -3.58 23.40
C ASN A 60 16.81 -3.40 23.48
N PHE A 61 16.28 -3.11 24.66
CA PHE A 61 14.88 -2.81 24.89
C PHE A 61 14.45 -1.57 24.12
N GLU A 62 15.19 -0.47 24.19
CA GLU A 62 14.87 0.75 23.43
C GLU A 62 14.92 0.53 21.91
N ILE A 63 15.88 -0.25 21.39
CA ILE A 63 15.92 -0.62 19.97
C ILE A 63 14.66 -1.39 19.58
N ARG A 64 14.28 -2.42 20.34
CA ARG A 64 13.07 -3.21 20.08
C ARG A 64 11.79 -2.38 20.19
N LYS A 65 11.72 -1.49 21.19
CA LYS A 65 10.61 -0.56 21.37
C LYS A 65 10.49 0.41 20.19
N SER A 66 11.61 0.84 19.62
CA SER A 66 11.61 1.67 18.41
C SER A 66 11.06 0.87 17.22
N LEU A 67 11.58 -0.34 16.97
CA LEU A 67 11.11 -1.22 15.90
C LEU A 67 9.61 -1.51 16.00
N LEU A 68 9.11 -1.81 17.21
CA LEU A 68 7.68 -2.04 17.44
C LEU A 68 6.82 -0.84 17.02
N ARG A 69 7.28 0.39 17.26
CA ARG A 69 6.54 1.60 16.86
C ARG A 69 6.45 1.78 15.35
N PHE A 70 7.42 1.30 14.58
CA PHE A 70 7.33 1.26 13.11
C PHE A 70 6.32 0.19 12.67
N ASP A 71 6.35 -0.97 13.32
CA ASP A 71 5.41 -2.07 13.04
C ASP A 71 3.96 -1.70 13.38
N ASP A 72 3.74 -0.88 14.41
CA ASP A 72 2.40 -0.39 14.79
C ASP A 72 1.72 0.34 13.63
N VAL A 73 2.46 1.15 12.86
CA VAL A 73 1.93 1.87 11.69
C VAL A 73 1.43 0.89 10.62
N MET A 74 2.25 -0.12 10.31
CA MET A 74 1.87 -1.17 9.36
C MET A 74 0.66 -1.96 9.86
N ASN A 75 0.57 -2.20 11.16
CA ASN A 75 -0.52 -2.94 11.76
C ASN A 75 -1.85 -2.16 11.73
N GLU A 76 -1.83 -0.85 11.96
CA GLU A 76 -2.99 0.02 11.81
C GLU A 76 -3.52 0.00 10.37
N GLN A 77 -2.64 0.19 9.40
CA GLN A 77 -3.00 0.11 7.97
C GLN A 77 -3.52 -1.28 7.58
N ARG A 78 -2.90 -2.35 8.10
CA ARG A 78 -3.34 -3.73 7.85
C ARG A 78 -4.78 -3.95 8.33
N LYS A 79 -5.14 -3.44 9.50
CA LYS A 79 -6.51 -3.56 10.03
C LYS A 79 -7.51 -2.94 9.06
N ILE A 80 -7.25 -1.70 8.61
CA ILE A 80 -8.10 -0.99 7.65
C ILE A 80 -8.29 -1.82 6.38
N ILE A 81 -7.20 -2.34 5.79
CA ILE A 81 -7.28 -3.18 4.58
C ILE A 81 -8.06 -4.46 4.81
N TYR A 82 -7.88 -5.12 5.96
CA TYR A 82 -8.59 -6.36 6.27
C TYR A 82 -10.07 -6.13 6.55
N ASP A 83 -10.41 -5.02 7.18
CA ASP A 83 -11.80 -4.61 7.41
C ASP A 83 -12.48 -4.31 6.07
N GLN A 84 -11.86 -3.51 5.19
CA GLN A 84 -12.37 -3.27 3.83
C GLN A 84 -12.53 -4.55 3.01
N ARG A 85 -11.54 -5.46 3.07
CA ARG A 85 -11.65 -6.77 2.40
C ARG A 85 -12.86 -7.55 2.90
N LYS A 86 -13.08 -7.56 4.22
CA LYS A 86 -14.20 -8.25 4.84
C LYS A 86 -15.53 -7.63 4.44
N GLU A 87 -15.60 -6.30 4.35
CA GLU A 87 -16.77 -5.57 3.85
C GLU A 87 -17.08 -6.00 2.42
N ILE A 88 -16.11 -5.94 1.49
CA ILE A 88 -16.29 -6.32 0.08
C ILE A 88 -16.75 -7.78 -0.08
N ILE A 89 -16.20 -8.70 0.72
CA ILE A 89 -16.59 -10.12 0.68
C ILE A 89 -18.07 -10.28 1.05
N ASN A 90 -18.50 -9.59 2.11
CA ASN A 90 -19.85 -9.73 2.67
C ASN A 90 -20.89 -8.80 2.01
N ASP A 91 -20.44 -7.81 1.23
CA ASP A 91 -21.31 -6.83 0.58
C ASP A 91 -22.21 -7.51 -0.46
N LYS A 92 -23.52 -7.33 -0.33
CA LYS A 92 -24.49 -7.88 -1.29
C LYS A 92 -24.67 -6.98 -2.51
N GLU A 93 -24.31 -5.71 -2.40
CA GLU A 93 -24.55 -4.66 -3.39
C GLU A 93 -23.23 -3.98 -3.79
N ILE A 94 -22.22 -4.79 -4.12
CA ILE A 94 -20.88 -4.31 -4.52
C ILE A 94 -20.90 -3.28 -5.65
N ASP A 95 -21.96 -3.31 -6.45
CA ASP A 95 -22.22 -2.33 -7.49
C ASP A 95 -22.22 -0.90 -6.97
N ASN A 96 -22.88 -0.64 -5.84
CA ASN A 96 -22.95 0.69 -5.25
C ASN A 96 -21.56 1.17 -4.85
N LEU A 97 -20.76 0.30 -4.22
CA LEU A 97 -19.37 0.63 -3.87
C LEU A 97 -18.53 0.98 -5.11
N VAL A 98 -18.65 0.21 -6.19
CA VAL A 98 -17.91 0.47 -7.43
C VAL A 98 -18.43 1.73 -8.14
N PHE A 99 -19.72 2.03 -8.01
CA PHE A 99 -20.31 3.28 -8.51
C PHE A 99 -19.76 4.49 -7.75
N ASP A 100 -19.76 4.45 -6.42
CA ASP A 100 -19.20 5.53 -5.60
C ASP A 100 -17.71 5.76 -5.91
N MET A 101 -16.94 4.68 -6.13
CA MET A 101 -15.53 4.78 -6.53
C MET A 101 -15.36 5.43 -7.91
N ARG A 102 -16.28 5.18 -8.84
CA ARG A 102 -16.26 5.80 -10.16
C ARG A 102 -16.63 7.27 -10.07
N ASP A 103 -17.65 7.62 -9.32
CA ASP A 103 -18.12 9.00 -9.18
C ASP A 103 -17.01 9.87 -8.57
N ALA A 104 -16.36 9.36 -7.51
CA ALA A 104 -15.18 9.99 -6.93
C ALA A 104 -14.05 10.16 -7.97
N TYR A 105 -13.81 9.16 -8.83
CA TYR A 105 -12.82 9.31 -9.91
C TYR A 105 -13.20 10.40 -10.93
N VAL A 106 -14.47 10.53 -11.28
CA VAL A 106 -14.94 11.57 -12.20
C VAL A 106 -14.79 12.95 -11.56
N ASP A 107 -15.12 13.06 -10.27
CA ASP A 107 -14.89 14.29 -9.49
C ASP A 107 -13.42 14.68 -9.50
N ASP A 108 -12.53 13.78 -9.10
CA ASP A 108 -11.08 14.02 -9.07
C ASP A 108 -10.53 14.40 -10.45
N LEU A 109 -11.01 13.73 -11.52
CA LEU A 109 -10.60 14.02 -12.89
C LEU A 109 -11.00 15.44 -13.32
N VAL A 110 -12.24 15.82 -13.06
CA VAL A 110 -12.77 17.12 -13.48
C VAL A 110 -12.16 18.24 -12.63
N ASP A 111 -12.09 18.08 -11.32
CA ASP A 111 -11.57 19.12 -10.41
C ASP A 111 -10.08 19.38 -10.61
N LYS A 112 -9.31 18.35 -11.01
CA LYS A 112 -7.90 18.48 -11.35
C LYS A 112 -7.63 19.27 -12.63
N GLU A 113 -8.51 19.16 -13.64
CA GLU A 113 -8.30 19.79 -14.94
C GLU A 113 -9.10 21.11 -15.10
N ILE A 114 -10.23 21.26 -14.41
CA ILE A 114 -11.14 22.41 -14.48
C ILE A 114 -11.33 23.02 -13.08
N SER A 115 -10.56 24.06 -12.77
CA SER A 115 -10.78 24.87 -11.56
C SER A 115 -11.79 26.01 -11.80
N ASP A 116 -11.83 26.55 -13.01
CA ASP A 116 -12.83 27.51 -13.49
C ASP A 116 -13.19 27.17 -14.95
N LEU A 117 -14.47 27.26 -15.29
CA LEU A 117 -14.99 27.09 -16.66
C LEU A 117 -14.37 28.08 -17.63
N ASN A 118 -14.00 29.27 -17.16
CA ASN A 118 -13.35 30.29 -17.98
C ASN A 118 -11.96 29.84 -18.48
N GLU A 119 -11.32 28.91 -17.78
CA GLU A 119 -10.03 28.34 -18.16
C GLU A 119 -10.13 27.15 -19.12
N LEU A 120 -11.34 26.77 -19.54
CA LEU A 120 -11.59 25.58 -20.36
C LEU A 120 -11.11 25.80 -21.80
N ASN A 121 -9.80 25.60 -22.00
CA ASN A 121 -9.17 25.67 -23.31
C ASN A 121 -9.35 24.35 -24.10
N PRO A 122 -9.11 24.35 -25.43
CA PRO A 122 -9.21 23.15 -26.26
C PRO A 122 -8.30 21.99 -25.80
N GLU A 123 -7.15 22.30 -25.18
CA GLU A 123 -6.20 21.29 -24.69
C GLU A 123 -6.73 20.52 -23.48
N LYS A 124 -7.30 21.23 -22.48
CA LYS A 124 -7.95 20.63 -21.32
C LYS A 124 -9.16 19.80 -21.74
N LYS A 125 -9.98 20.29 -22.67
CA LYS A 125 -11.09 19.50 -23.25
C LYS A 125 -10.58 18.20 -23.87
N LYS A 126 -9.50 18.27 -24.66
CA LYS A 126 -8.90 17.09 -25.29
C LYS A 126 -8.38 16.10 -24.24
N LYS A 127 -7.69 16.59 -23.20
CA LYS A 127 -7.22 15.73 -22.09
C LYS A 127 -8.39 15.00 -21.42
N ILE A 128 -9.47 15.69 -21.09
CA ILE A 128 -10.64 15.06 -20.46
C ILE A 128 -11.28 14.02 -21.38
N ILE A 129 -11.41 14.31 -22.68
CA ILE A 129 -11.87 13.32 -23.67
C ILE A 129 -10.94 12.10 -23.67
N ASP A 130 -9.63 12.32 -23.72
CA ASP A 130 -8.64 11.24 -23.76
C ASP A 130 -8.70 10.38 -22.48
N TYR A 131 -8.82 11.00 -21.30
CA TYR A 131 -8.98 10.30 -20.03
C TYR A 131 -10.31 9.53 -19.94
N CYS A 132 -11.43 10.13 -20.37
CA CYS A 132 -12.72 9.44 -20.44
C CYS A 132 -12.66 8.23 -21.37
N LYS A 133 -11.98 8.36 -22.51
CA LYS A 133 -11.80 7.27 -23.46
C LYS A 133 -10.91 6.18 -22.91
N GLN A 134 -9.76 6.52 -22.33
CA GLN A 134 -8.75 5.56 -21.85
C GLN A 134 -9.12 4.88 -20.53
N ASN A 135 -9.93 5.51 -19.69
CA ASN A 135 -10.23 5.03 -18.35
C ASN A 135 -11.71 4.69 -18.15
N LEU A 136 -12.65 5.32 -18.85
CA LEU A 136 -14.08 5.02 -18.72
C LEU A 136 -14.68 4.31 -19.94
N ASN A 137 -13.92 4.16 -21.02
CA ASN A 137 -14.39 3.63 -22.30
C ASN A 137 -15.58 4.44 -22.86
N ILE A 138 -15.50 5.77 -22.76
CA ILE A 138 -16.55 6.71 -23.21
C ILE A 138 -15.97 7.69 -24.24
N ASP A 139 -16.70 7.90 -25.33
CA ASP A 139 -16.43 8.98 -26.28
C ASP A 139 -17.22 10.23 -25.92
N LEU A 140 -16.63 11.09 -25.09
CA LEU A 140 -17.24 12.34 -24.63
C LEU A 140 -17.31 13.36 -25.77
N ASN A 141 -18.45 14.04 -25.93
CA ASN A 141 -18.59 15.17 -26.85
C ASN A 141 -18.99 16.44 -26.11
N PHE A 142 -18.02 17.32 -25.87
CA PHE A 142 -18.21 18.61 -25.20
C PHE A 142 -19.22 19.53 -25.91
N GLU A 143 -19.40 19.45 -27.23
CA GLU A 143 -20.33 20.31 -27.97
C GLU A 143 -21.79 20.07 -27.57
N LYS A 144 -22.12 18.85 -27.13
CA LYS A 144 -23.45 18.51 -26.62
C LYS A 144 -23.69 18.99 -25.20
N ILE A 145 -22.62 19.27 -24.45
CA ILE A 145 -22.62 19.57 -23.02
C ILE A 145 -22.64 21.09 -22.80
N LEU A 146 -21.86 21.84 -23.59
CA LEU A 146 -21.84 23.30 -23.57
C LEU A 146 -23.11 23.88 -24.23
N SER A 147 -24.27 23.69 -23.60
CA SER A 147 -25.46 24.50 -23.86
C SER A 147 -25.40 25.81 -23.06
N ALA A 148 -26.37 26.72 -23.21
CA ALA A 148 -26.27 28.17 -23.03
C ALA A 148 -25.79 28.74 -21.66
N ASN A 149 -25.45 27.91 -20.67
CA ASN A 149 -24.65 28.27 -19.47
C ASN A 149 -24.18 26.98 -18.75
N PRO A 150 -23.07 26.35 -19.18
CA PRO A 150 -22.62 25.11 -18.57
C PRO A 150 -22.04 25.38 -17.17
N GLN A 151 -22.40 24.57 -16.18
CA GLN A 151 -21.71 24.49 -14.89
C GLN A 151 -20.66 23.36 -14.93
N ILE A 152 -19.66 23.40 -14.05
CA ILE A 152 -18.69 22.29 -13.90
C ILE A 152 -19.43 21.00 -13.55
N GLU A 153 -20.45 21.14 -12.71
CA GLU A 153 -21.33 20.05 -12.28
C GLU A 153 -22.09 19.40 -13.45
N ASP A 154 -22.44 20.15 -14.50
CA ASP A 154 -23.09 19.57 -15.68
C ASP A 154 -22.13 18.64 -16.45
N ILE A 155 -20.84 18.98 -16.49
CA ILE A 155 -19.80 18.16 -17.13
C ILE A 155 -19.61 16.86 -16.35
N LYS A 156 -19.50 16.94 -15.02
CA LYS A 156 -19.39 15.77 -14.13
C LYS A 156 -20.58 14.84 -14.32
N ASN A 157 -21.79 15.39 -14.21
CA ASN A 157 -23.03 14.61 -14.34
C ASN A 157 -23.18 13.95 -15.71
N GLU A 158 -22.75 14.60 -16.81
CA GLU A 158 -22.80 13.96 -18.12
C GLU A 158 -21.80 12.79 -18.22
N ILE A 159 -20.58 12.96 -17.71
CA ILE A 159 -19.58 11.87 -17.71
C ILE A 159 -20.09 10.68 -16.89
N ILE A 160 -20.66 10.92 -15.71
CA ILE A 160 -21.25 9.89 -14.85
C ILE A 160 -22.38 9.17 -15.61
N LYS A 161 -23.36 9.90 -16.16
CA LYS A 161 -24.47 9.32 -16.93
C LYS A 161 -24.00 8.47 -18.11
N MET A 162 -23.00 8.93 -18.85
CA MET A 162 -22.44 8.16 -19.95
C MET A 162 -21.74 6.88 -19.46
N SER A 163 -21.07 6.95 -18.31
CA SER A 163 -20.41 5.79 -17.71
C SER A 163 -21.41 4.78 -17.16
N ASP A 164 -22.45 5.24 -16.48
CA ASP A 164 -23.57 4.42 -16.01
C ASP A 164 -24.19 3.66 -17.17
N LYS A 165 -24.43 4.36 -18.28
CA LYS A 165 -24.98 3.74 -19.49
C LYS A 165 -24.05 2.66 -20.04
N ASN A 166 -22.74 2.92 -20.11
CA ASN A 166 -21.76 1.93 -20.56
C ASN A 166 -21.76 0.68 -19.65
N ILE A 167 -21.74 0.87 -18.33
CA ILE A 167 -21.76 -0.25 -17.38
C ILE A 167 -23.09 -1.00 -17.40
N ASN A 168 -24.22 -0.30 -17.48
CA ASN A 168 -25.54 -0.94 -17.56
C ASN A 168 -25.70 -1.77 -18.83
N LEU A 169 -25.19 -1.32 -19.97
CA LEU A 169 -25.17 -2.13 -21.19
C LEU A 169 -24.39 -3.44 -20.98
N LYS A 170 -23.23 -3.37 -20.30
CA LYS A 170 -22.47 -4.57 -19.95
C LYS A 170 -23.22 -5.46 -18.97
N LYS A 171 -23.85 -4.90 -17.94
CA LYS A 171 -24.70 -5.67 -17.01
C LYS A 171 -25.80 -6.41 -17.76
N THR A 172 -26.49 -5.77 -18.70
CA THR A 172 -27.53 -6.44 -19.52
C THR A 172 -26.99 -7.56 -20.42
N GLN A 173 -25.70 -7.50 -20.79
CA GLN A 173 -25.05 -8.56 -21.57
C GLN A 173 -24.66 -9.76 -20.70
N TYR A 174 -24.48 -9.56 -19.39
CA TYR A 174 -24.12 -10.59 -18.43
C TYR A 174 -25.28 -10.88 -17.46
N SER A 175 -25.11 -11.87 -16.58
CA SER A 175 -26.01 -11.99 -15.43
C SER A 175 -25.52 -11.04 -14.33
N ASP A 176 -26.43 -10.39 -13.62
CA ASP A 176 -26.10 -9.49 -12.50
C ASP A 176 -25.22 -10.20 -11.46
N GLU A 177 -25.51 -11.46 -11.15
CA GLU A 177 -24.72 -12.26 -10.20
C GLU A 177 -23.29 -12.49 -10.70
N LEU A 178 -23.12 -12.77 -12.00
CA LEU A 178 -21.81 -13.00 -12.60
C LEU A 178 -20.98 -11.71 -12.63
N PHE A 179 -21.62 -10.58 -12.93
CA PHE A 179 -20.97 -9.28 -12.96
C PHE A 179 -20.55 -8.83 -11.56
N ALA A 180 -21.45 -8.97 -10.56
CA ALA A 180 -21.14 -8.70 -9.15
C ALA A 180 -19.99 -9.57 -8.64
N TYR A 181 -19.98 -10.87 -8.97
CA TYR A 181 -18.87 -11.75 -8.63
C TYR A 181 -17.55 -11.30 -9.28
N ALA A 182 -17.58 -10.90 -10.55
CA ALA A 182 -16.41 -10.38 -11.25
C ALA A 182 -15.87 -9.11 -10.60
N GLN A 183 -16.74 -8.13 -10.27
CA GLN A 183 -16.36 -6.91 -9.56
C GLN A 183 -15.66 -7.20 -8.24
N LYS A 184 -16.26 -8.04 -7.38
CA LYS A 184 -15.65 -8.43 -6.10
C LYS A 184 -14.29 -9.08 -6.30
N SER A 185 -14.20 -10.03 -7.21
CA SER A 185 -12.98 -10.78 -7.47
C SER A 185 -11.85 -9.86 -7.95
N ILE A 186 -12.16 -8.95 -8.88
CA ILE A 186 -11.20 -7.97 -9.41
C ILE A 186 -10.76 -7.01 -8.31
N LEU A 187 -11.71 -6.44 -7.55
CA LEU A 187 -11.41 -5.48 -6.49
C LEU A 187 -10.55 -6.11 -5.40
N LEU A 188 -10.89 -7.31 -4.93
CA LEU A 188 -10.09 -8.02 -3.92
C LEU A 188 -8.68 -8.34 -4.41
N GLN A 189 -8.54 -8.84 -5.65
CA GLN A 189 -7.22 -9.09 -6.25
C GLN A 189 -6.40 -7.81 -6.36
N MET A 190 -7.05 -6.70 -6.68
CA MET A 190 -6.40 -5.41 -6.79
C MET A 190 -5.91 -4.90 -5.43
N ILE A 191 -6.77 -4.91 -4.41
CA ILE A 191 -6.38 -4.56 -3.03
C ILE A 191 -5.19 -5.40 -2.58
N ASP A 192 -5.22 -6.71 -2.84
CA ASP A 192 -4.18 -7.63 -2.41
C ASP A 192 -2.83 -7.36 -3.09
N LYS A 193 -2.86 -7.06 -4.39
CA LYS A 193 -1.67 -6.68 -5.14
C LYS A 193 -1.10 -5.35 -4.64
N SER A 194 -1.94 -4.31 -4.56
CA SER A 194 -1.54 -2.97 -4.13
C SER A 194 -1.01 -2.98 -2.70
N TRP A 195 -1.65 -3.71 -1.78
CA TRP A 195 -1.18 -3.87 -0.41
C TRP A 195 0.19 -4.54 -0.33
N LYS A 196 0.43 -5.59 -1.13
CA LYS A 196 1.74 -6.26 -1.18
C LYS A 196 2.84 -5.32 -1.69
N GLU A 197 2.55 -4.54 -2.73
CA GLU A 197 3.47 -3.53 -3.27
C GLU A 197 3.74 -2.42 -2.23
N HIS A 198 2.71 -1.97 -1.52
CA HIS A 198 2.84 -1.00 -0.42
C HIS A 198 3.71 -1.50 0.73
N LEU A 199 3.54 -2.76 1.16
CA LEU A 199 4.39 -3.37 2.19
C LEU A 199 5.87 -3.37 1.80
N LEU A 200 6.19 -3.65 0.53
CA LEU A 200 7.55 -3.58 0.02
C LEU A 200 8.07 -2.14 0.06
N SER A 201 7.26 -1.17 -0.36
CA SER A 201 7.62 0.24 -0.34
C SER A 201 7.84 0.77 1.08
N LEU A 202 7.04 0.32 2.07
CA LEU A 202 7.24 0.65 3.48
C LEU A 202 8.53 0.07 4.05
N ASP A 203 8.94 -1.13 3.64
CA ASP A 203 10.22 -1.68 4.06
C ASP A 203 11.39 -0.87 3.50
N HIS A 204 11.33 -0.48 2.22
CA HIS A 204 12.33 0.42 1.63
C HIS A 204 12.38 1.78 2.34
N LEU A 205 11.20 2.37 2.63
CA LEU A 205 11.11 3.62 3.38
C LEU A 205 11.77 3.49 4.75
N ARG A 206 11.47 2.41 5.49
CA ARG A 206 12.06 2.14 6.81
C ARG A 206 13.58 2.04 6.77
N GLN A 207 14.14 1.39 5.74
CA GLN A 207 15.59 1.30 5.57
C GLN A 207 16.22 2.68 5.27
N GLY A 208 15.55 3.52 4.47
CA GLY A 208 16.03 4.85 4.09
C GLY A 208 15.86 5.94 5.15
N ILE A 209 14.89 5.79 6.08
CA ILE A 209 14.54 6.85 7.05
C ILE A 209 15.68 7.19 8.01
N SER A 210 16.58 6.24 8.27
CA SER A 210 17.74 6.44 9.17
C SER A 210 18.69 7.53 8.68
N LEU A 211 18.75 7.78 7.36
CA LEU A 211 19.55 8.87 6.78
C LEU A 211 18.90 10.26 7.01
N ARG A 212 17.60 10.33 7.30
CA ARG A 212 16.91 11.59 7.61
C ARG A 212 17.09 12.03 9.06
N ALA A 213 17.49 11.12 9.95
CA ALA A 213 17.86 11.42 11.33
C ALA A 213 19.02 12.44 11.42
N TYR A 214 19.86 12.52 10.38
CA TYR A 214 20.95 13.49 10.29
C TYR A 214 20.44 14.95 10.19
N GLY A 215 19.17 15.16 9.80
CA GLY A 215 18.52 16.48 9.74
C GLY A 215 17.85 16.93 11.04
N GLN A 216 18.15 16.29 12.19
CA GLN A 216 17.56 16.58 13.51
C GLN A 216 16.03 16.38 13.61
N LYS A 217 15.43 15.70 12.64
CA LYS A 217 14.02 15.30 12.70
C LYS A 217 13.87 13.92 13.34
N ASP A 218 12.75 13.69 14.02
CA ASP A 218 12.41 12.36 14.57
C ASP A 218 12.07 11.40 13.41
N PRO A 219 12.87 10.34 13.17
CA PRO A 219 12.66 9.42 12.06
C PRO A 219 11.31 8.71 12.12
N LEU A 220 10.77 8.47 13.32
CA LEU A 220 9.48 7.80 13.47
C LEU A 220 8.33 8.67 12.95
N ASN A 221 8.38 9.98 13.20
CA ASN A 221 7.33 10.89 12.77
C ASN A 221 7.36 11.08 11.24
N GLU A 222 8.54 11.23 10.66
CA GLU A 222 8.69 11.31 9.20
C GLU A 222 8.23 10.01 8.53
N TYR A 223 8.59 8.85 9.10
CA TYR A 223 8.10 7.56 8.62
C TYR A 223 6.58 7.48 8.66
N LYS A 224 5.94 7.89 9.77
CA LYS A 224 4.47 7.89 9.90
C LYS A 224 3.80 8.77 8.84
N GLN A 225 4.31 9.97 8.62
CA GLN A 225 3.76 10.89 7.63
C GLN A 225 3.89 10.34 6.21
N GLU A 226 5.08 9.88 5.83
CA GLU A 226 5.32 9.35 4.49
C GLU A 226 4.58 8.03 4.25
N ALA A 227 4.54 7.14 5.24
CA ALA A 227 3.75 5.90 5.19
C ALA A 227 2.25 6.17 5.06
N PHE A 228 1.74 7.25 5.65
CA PHE A 228 0.34 7.65 5.52
C PHE A 228 0.05 8.18 4.11
N MET A 229 0.88 9.09 3.58
CA MET A 229 0.73 9.59 2.21
C MET A 229 0.79 8.46 1.17
N MET A 230 1.71 7.51 1.34
CA MET A 230 1.81 6.34 0.46
C MET A 230 0.56 5.44 0.56
N PHE A 231 -0.03 5.33 1.74
CA PHE A 231 -1.25 4.56 1.94
C PHE A 231 -2.46 5.24 1.29
N GLU A 232 -2.59 6.56 1.42
CA GLU A 232 -3.64 7.32 0.73
C GLU A 232 -3.53 7.22 -0.79
N ASP A 233 -2.32 7.38 -1.34
CA ASP A 233 -2.07 7.20 -2.77
C ASP A 233 -2.40 5.76 -3.21
N MET A 234 -1.99 4.74 -2.46
CA MET A 234 -2.37 3.35 -2.74
C MET A 234 -3.89 3.19 -2.82
N MET A 235 -4.64 3.75 -1.87
CA MET A 235 -6.10 3.70 -1.84
C MET A 235 -6.73 4.43 -3.02
N GLU A 236 -6.19 5.58 -3.42
CA GLU A 236 -6.61 6.34 -4.61
C GLU A 236 -6.35 5.55 -5.89
N GLN A 237 -5.16 4.97 -6.04
CA GLN A 237 -4.82 4.11 -7.18
C GLN A 237 -5.76 2.90 -7.27
N ILE A 238 -6.16 2.31 -6.14
CA ILE A 238 -7.17 1.24 -6.11
C ILE A 238 -8.49 1.70 -6.73
N ARG A 239 -9.04 2.83 -6.28
CA ARG A 239 -10.29 3.40 -6.81
C ARG A 239 -10.18 3.74 -8.30
N PHE A 240 -9.05 4.27 -8.72
CA PHE A 240 -8.81 4.60 -10.13
C PHE A 240 -8.80 3.34 -11.01
N ASN A 241 -7.97 2.35 -10.70
CA ASN A 241 -7.84 1.23 -11.62
C ASN A 241 -9.03 0.26 -11.56
N ILE A 242 -9.78 0.16 -10.45
CA ILE A 242 -11.03 -0.63 -10.47
C ILE A 242 -12.03 -0.01 -11.46
N THR A 243 -12.21 1.32 -11.41
CA THR A 243 -13.08 2.06 -12.34
C THR A 243 -12.67 1.78 -13.78
N LYS A 244 -11.36 1.82 -14.05
CA LYS A 244 -10.81 1.48 -15.37
C LYS A 244 -11.08 0.04 -15.77
N ILE A 245 -10.70 -0.93 -14.95
CA ILE A 245 -10.82 -2.34 -15.30
C ILE A 245 -12.28 -2.71 -15.55
N ILE A 246 -13.22 -2.25 -14.69
CA ILE A 246 -14.66 -2.52 -14.88
C ILE A 246 -15.20 -1.83 -16.15
N SER A 247 -14.73 -0.62 -16.46
CA SER A 247 -15.09 0.09 -17.69
C SER A 247 -14.65 -0.62 -18.97
N PHE A 248 -13.61 -1.47 -18.91
CA PHE A 248 -13.11 -2.27 -20.04
C PHE A 248 -13.37 -3.76 -19.94
N VAL A 249 -13.93 -4.25 -18.82
CA VAL A 249 -14.10 -5.69 -18.61
C VAL A 249 -15.00 -6.29 -19.69
N GLU A 250 -14.55 -7.42 -20.24
CA GLU A 250 -15.32 -8.30 -21.12
C GLU A 250 -15.26 -9.71 -20.54
N ILE A 251 -16.41 -10.20 -20.07
CA ILE A 251 -16.51 -11.53 -19.48
C ILE A 251 -16.72 -12.54 -20.61
N LYS A 252 -15.78 -13.48 -20.77
CA LYS A 252 -15.91 -14.56 -21.74
C LYS A 252 -16.88 -15.62 -21.20
N THR A 253 -18.12 -15.61 -21.69
CA THR A 253 -19.11 -16.66 -21.42
C THR A 253 -19.03 -17.75 -22.51
N GLU A 254 -19.51 -18.97 -22.22
CA GLU A 254 -19.50 -20.08 -23.19
C GLU A 254 -20.29 -19.76 -24.49
N MET A 255 -21.28 -18.86 -24.45
CA MET A 255 -21.98 -18.36 -25.64
C MET A 255 -21.07 -17.55 -26.58
N ASN A 256 -20.13 -16.76 -26.05
CA ASN A 256 -19.15 -16.02 -26.88
C ASN A 256 -18.15 -16.95 -27.59
N ASN A 257 -17.95 -18.18 -27.07
CA ASN A 257 -17.14 -19.20 -27.73
C ASN A 257 -17.84 -19.81 -28.95
N LEU A 258 -19.17 -19.77 -29.05
CA LEU A 258 -19.92 -20.30 -30.20
C LEU A 258 -19.91 -19.30 -31.37
N GLU A 259 -19.99 -18.00 -31.11
CA GLU A 259 -19.91 -16.94 -32.13
C GLU A 259 -18.50 -16.79 -32.74
N SER A 260 -17.46 -16.90 -31.91
CA SER A 260 -16.06 -16.91 -32.35
C SER A 260 -15.69 -18.19 -33.13
N ARG A 261 -16.41 -19.29 -32.93
CA ARG A 261 -16.28 -20.52 -33.74
C ARG A 261 -17.05 -20.45 -35.06
N THR A 262 -18.22 -19.82 -35.11
CA THR A 262 -19.01 -19.65 -36.34
C THR A 262 -18.38 -18.66 -37.32
N THR A 263 -17.78 -17.57 -36.83
CA THR A 263 -17.01 -16.63 -37.66
C THR A 263 -15.76 -17.27 -38.28
N ARG A 264 -15.02 -18.10 -37.53
CA ARG A 264 -13.89 -18.89 -38.07
C ARG A 264 -14.33 -20.00 -39.03
N GLY A 265 -15.49 -20.61 -38.82
CA GLY A 265 -16.09 -21.60 -39.72
C GLY A 265 -16.53 -21.02 -41.07
N ASN A 266 -17.07 -19.79 -41.08
CA ASN A 266 -17.50 -19.11 -42.30
C ASN A 266 -16.34 -18.57 -43.15
N GLN A 267 -15.21 -18.21 -42.55
CA GLN A 267 -14.00 -17.85 -43.31
C GLN A 267 -13.36 -19.06 -44.01
N ARG A 268 -13.37 -20.25 -43.38
CA ARG A 268 -12.89 -21.48 -44.02
C ARG A 268 -13.76 -21.95 -45.19
N LYS A 269 -15.08 -21.75 -45.13
CA LYS A 269 -15.99 -22.12 -46.25
C LYS A 269 -15.94 -21.16 -47.44
N LYS A 270 -15.51 -19.91 -47.26
CA LYS A 270 -15.30 -18.97 -48.38
C LYS A 270 -14.00 -19.25 -49.13
N GLY A 271 -12.92 -19.65 -48.44
CA GLY A 271 -11.65 -20.00 -49.08
C GLY A 271 -11.64 -21.32 -49.87
N SER A 272 -12.65 -22.18 -49.71
CA SER A 272 -12.77 -23.47 -50.41
C SER A 272 -13.72 -23.44 -51.61
N LYS A 273 -14.25 -22.26 -52.00
CA LYS A 273 -15.09 -22.06 -53.20
C LYS A 273 -14.39 -21.28 -54.32
N GLU A 274 -13.11 -20.94 -54.15
CA GLU A 274 -12.30 -20.21 -55.13
C GLU A 274 -11.14 -21.04 -55.71
N CYS A 275 -11.28 -22.38 -55.75
CA CYS A 275 -10.42 -23.27 -56.55
C CYS A 275 -11.27 -24.10 -57.52
#